data_AF-A0A915PZ08-F1
#
_entry.id   AF-A0A915PZ08-F1
#
_cell.length_a   1.000
_cell.length_b   1.000
_cell.length_c   1.000
_cell.angle_alpha   90.00
_cell.angle_beta   90.00
_cell.angle_gamma   90.00
#
_symmetry.space_group_name_H-M   'P 1'
#
loop_
_entity.id
_entity.type
_entity.pdbx_description
1 polymer ?
#
loop_
_entity_poly.entity_id
_entity_poly.type
_entity_poly.pdbx_seq_one_letter_code
_entity_poly.pdbx_strand_id
1 'polypeptide(L)'
;MLGFFVQTVVKRWSVLFENMGYIESASICIGSLVFGDDDESRLLRRTMARYLCLAQLLIYRDISIQVRKRFPTYDSIIKAGFMLENEQELLESIQLDYDKYWVPINWVYALIFRARKDGKIVNDAFSCKICDEIKNFRHNLQMLCNYDWVPIPLAYPQLVFLAVYVYFAICLISRQFIITERDAPNKSNIDLVLPCVTMMEFIIFVGWMKVAEGLLNPFGEDDDDFECNFLLDKNLAISLCIVDDASNDAPELEKDHFWPSDKVDKVCSEGTVNGGIVINLNNSS
;
A
#
# COMPACT_ATOMS: atom_id res chain seq x y z
N MET A 1 27.60 -7.50 6.86
CA MET A 1 26.86 -7.93 5.65
C MET A 1 25.37 -8.06 5.94
N LEU A 2 24.95 -8.90 6.90
CA LEU A 2 23.53 -9.09 7.24
C LEU A 2 22.77 -7.77 7.52
N GLY A 3 23.32 -6.89 8.38
CA GLY A 3 22.67 -5.61 8.69
C GLY A 3 22.46 -4.69 7.47
N PHE A 4 23.44 -4.59 6.57
CA PHE A 4 23.30 -3.83 5.32
C PHE A 4 22.26 -4.44 4.37
N PHE A 5 22.21 -5.78 4.31
CA PHE A 5 21.21 -6.50 3.53
C PHE A 5 19.80 -6.25 4.06
N VAL A 6 19.57 -6.44 5.37
CA VAL A 6 18.28 -6.19 6.01
C VAL A 6 17.85 -4.73 5.82
N GLN A 7 18.75 -3.77 6.02
CA GLN A 7 18.43 -2.35 5.79
C GLN A 7 18.03 -2.08 4.34
N THR A 8 18.67 -2.73 3.37
CA THR A 8 18.32 -2.60 1.95
C THR A 8 16.93 -3.17 1.67
N VAL A 9 16.62 -4.35 2.22
CA VAL A 9 15.30 -4.99 2.08
C VAL A 9 14.22 -4.12 2.72
N VAL A 10 14.39 -3.70 3.97
CA VAL A 10 13.42 -2.85 4.69
C VAL A 10 13.19 -1.54 3.95
N LYS A 11 14.25 -0.88 3.44
CA LYS A 11 14.10 0.34 2.64
C LYS A 11 13.28 0.10 1.37
N ARG A 12 13.49 -1.02 0.67
CA ARG A 12 12.69 -1.35 -0.52
C ARG A 12 11.23 -1.63 -0.15
N TRP A 13 11.02 -2.39 0.91
CA TRP A 13 9.69 -2.69 1.46
C TRP A 13 8.93 -1.40 1.81
N SER A 14 9.58 -0.43 2.48
CA SER A 14 8.95 0.86 2.81
C SER A 14 8.55 1.65 1.56
N VAL A 15 9.41 1.70 0.54
CA VAL A 15 9.08 2.38 -0.72
C VAL A 15 7.89 1.71 -1.40
N LEU A 16 7.82 0.37 -1.42
CA LEU A 16 6.67 -0.34 -1.98
C LEU A 16 5.38 0.00 -1.20
N PHE A 17 5.43 0.00 0.13
CA PHE A 17 4.29 0.33 0.99
C PHE A 17 3.76 1.76 0.74
N GLU A 18 4.66 2.74 0.65
CA GLU A 18 4.30 4.15 0.37
C GLU A 18 3.65 4.33 -1.01
N ASN A 19 3.95 3.44 -1.96
CA ASN A 19 3.53 3.53 -3.36
C ASN A 19 2.37 2.59 -3.72
N MET A 20 1.68 2.01 -2.73
CA MET A 20 0.57 1.06 -2.95
C MET A 20 -0.59 1.64 -3.78
N GLY A 21 -0.68 2.96 -3.98
CA GLY A 21 -1.69 3.55 -4.85
C GLY A 21 -3.03 3.73 -4.14
N TYR A 22 -3.05 4.59 -3.13
CA TYR A 22 -4.28 5.05 -2.50
C TYR A 22 -5.03 6.01 -3.45
N ILE A 23 -6.32 5.76 -3.66
CA ILE A 23 -7.13 6.41 -4.71
C ILE A 23 -7.85 7.68 -4.23
N GLU A 24 -7.89 7.90 -2.92
CA GLU A 24 -8.70 8.93 -2.27
C GLU A 24 -8.42 10.32 -2.82
N SER A 25 -7.14 10.73 -2.93
CA SER A 25 -6.77 12.06 -3.44
C SER A 25 -7.27 12.29 -4.87
N ALA A 26 -7.10 11.31 -5.76
CA ALA A 26 -7.58 11.40 -7.13
C ALA A 26 -9.12 11.43 -7.19
N SER A 27 -9.78 10.63 -6.35
CA SER A 27 -11.25 10.58 -6.27
C SER A 27 -11.84 11.88 -5.75
N ILE A 28 -11.27 12.46 -4.69
CA ILE A 28 -11.70 13.76 -4.14
C ILE A 28 -11.54 14.85 -5.20
N CYS A 29 -10.42 14.83 -5.92
CA CYS A 29 -10.17 15.78 -7.02
C CYS A 29 -11.21 15.63 -8.15
N ILE A 30 -11.53 14.41 -8.58
CA ILE A 30 -12.57 14.15 -9.58
C ILE A 30 -13.95 14.58 -9.07
N GLY A 31 -14.32 14.19 -7.84
CA GLY A 31 -15.61 14.46 -7.23
C GLY A 31 -15.90 15.95 -6.98
N SER A 32 -14.85 16.75 -6.75
CA SER A 32 -14.96 18.19 -6.49
C SER A 32 -14.85 19.07 -7.74
N LEU A 33 -14.16 18.60 -8.79
CA LEU A 33 -13.85 19.42 -9.97
C LEU A 33 -14.67 19.08 -11.22
N VAL A 34 -15.37 17.94 -11.22
CA VAL A 34 -16.31 17.54 -12.27
C VAL A 34 -17.73 17.85 -11.83
N PHE A 35 -18.29 18.94 -12.36
CA PHE A 35 -19.59 19.47 -11.95
C PHE A 35 -20.77 18.80 -12.65
N GLY A 36 -21.94 18.92 -12.04
CA GLY A 36 -23.22 18.47 -12.58
C GLY A 36 -23.83 17.33 -11.76
N ASP A 37 -25.12 17.46 -11.49
CA ASP A 37 -25.93 16.50 -10.74
C ASP A 37 -26.75 15.58 -11.68
N ASP A 38 -26.58 15.76 -12.99
CA ASP A 38 -27.19 14.92 -14.01
C ASP A 38 -26.53 13.54 -14.09
N ASP A 39 -27.29 12.56 -14.59
CA ASP A 39 -26.83 11.18 -14.73
C ASP A 39 -25.58 11.05 -15.59
N GLU A 40 -25.37 11.94 -16.57
CA GLU A 40 -24.18 11.92 -17.43
C GLU A 40 -22.93 12.36 -16.66
N SER A 41 -23.00 13.45 -15.88
CA SER A 41 -21.92 13.88 -14.98
C SER A 41 -21.60 12.83 -13.92
N ARG A 42 -22.63 12.22 -13.33
CA ARG A 42 -22.48 11.11 -12.38
C ARG A 42 -21.78 9.91 -13.02
N LEU A 43 -22.22 9.50 -14.22
CA LEU A 43 -21.63 8.41 -14.98
C LEU A 43 -20.16 8.69 -15.31
N LEU A 44 -19.85 9.92 -15.74
CA LEU A 44 -18.49 10.37 -16.04
C LEU A 44 -17.58 10.23 -14.80
N ARG A 45 -17.99 10.79 -13.66
CA ARG A 45 -17.25 10.73 -12.38
C ARG A 45 -16.96 9.28 -11.95
N ARG A 46 -18.00 8.45 -11.92
CA ARG A 46 -17.89 7.02 -11.56
C ARG A 46 -16.99 6.24 -12.52
N THR A 47 -17.07 6.53 -13.82
CA THR A 47 -16.25 5.87 -14.84
C THR A 47 -14.77 6.24 -14.70
N MET A 48 -14.46 7.52 -14.44
CA MET A 48 -13.08 7.95 -14.20
C MET A 48 -12.47 7.27 -12.98
N ALA A 49 -13.18 7.24 -11.85
CA ALA A 49 -12.74 6.54 -10.64
C ALA A 49 -12.53 5.03 -10.88
N ARG A 50 -13.47 4.38 -11.56
CA ARG A 50 -13.38 2.95 -11.89
C ARG A 50 -12.20 2.64 -12.80
N TYR A 51 -11.89 3.47 -13.78
CA TYR A 51 -10.71 3.27 -14.65
C TYR A 51 -9.38 3.36 -13.90
N LEU A 52 -9.27 4.24 -12.90
CA LEU A 52 -8.09 4.29 -12.04
C LEU A 52 -7.95 3.00 -11.20
N CYS A 53 -9.06 2.52 -10.62
CA CYS A 53 -9.09 1.24 -9.91
C CYS A 53 -8.79 0.05 -10.83
N LEU A 54 -9.26 0.09 -12.07
CA LEU A 54 -8.97 -0.93 -13.07
C LEU A 54 -7.49 -0.95 -13.44
N ALA A 55 -6.85 0.21 -13.63
CA ALA A 55 -5.40 0.27 -13.87
C ALA A 55 -4.61 -0.34 -12.70
N GLN A 56 -5.00 -0.04 -11.46
CA GLN A 56 -4.42 -0.64 -10.26
C GLN A 56 -4.59 -2.16 -10.24
N LEU A 57 -5.80 -2.66 -10.53
CA LEU A 57 -6.07 -4.10 -10.57
C LEU A 57 -5.20 -4.82 -11.60
N LEU A 58 -5.07 -4.26 -12.81
CA LEU A 58 -4.23 -4.85 -13.86
C LEU A 58 -2.77 -4.98 -13.40
N ILE A 59 -2.22 -3.93 -12.78
CA ILE A 59 -0.85 -3.97 -12.23
C ILE A 59 -0.74 -4.99 -11.10
N TYR A 60 -1.70 -4.99 -10.17
CA TYR A 60 -1.68 -5.91 -9.03
C TYR A 60 -1.80 -7.37 -9.46
N ARG A 61 -2.55 -7.67 -10.52
CA ARG A 61 -2.63 -9.01 -11.11
C ARG A 61 -1.27 -9.47 -11.65
N ASP A 62 -0.42 -8.54 -12.09
CA ASP A 62 0.88 -8.83 -12.66
C ASP A 62 1.96 -9.01 -11.57
N ILE A 63 1.87 -8.28 -10.46
CA ILE A 63 2.89 -8.32 -9.38
C ILE A 63 2.50 -9.18 -8.16
N SER A 64 1.21 -9.37 -7.87
CA SER A 64 0.72 -10.10 -6.69
C SER A 64 0.12 -11.46 -7.05
N ILE A 65 0.63 -12.51 -6.39
CA ILE A 65 0.15 -13.89 -6.59
C ILE A 65 -1.30 -14.02 -6.12
N GLN A 66 -1.64 -13.41 -4.98
CA GLN A 66 -2.98 -13.46 -4.41
C GLN A 66 -4.02 -12.79 -5.33
N VAL A 67 -3.68 -11.64 -5.91
CA VAL A 67 -4.58 -10.92 -6.85
C VAL A 67 -4.71 -11.69 -8.16
N ARG A 68 -3.61 -12.29 -8.66
CA ARG A 68 -3.66 -13.15 -9.85
C ARG A 68 -4.56 -14.37 -9.66
N LYS A 69 -4.54 -15.00 -8.49
CA LYS A 69 -5.44 -16.11 -8.15
C LYS A 69 -6.90 -15.67 -8.10
N ARG A 70 -7.18 -14.46 -7.59
CA ARG A 70 -8.53 -13.89 -7.53
C ARG A 70 -9.05 -13.49 -8.92
N PHE A 71 -8.20 -12.92 -9.77
CA PHE A 71 -8.57 -12.40 -11.09
C PHE A 71 -7.75 -13.04 -12.22
N PRO A 72 -7.91 -14.35 -12.52
CA PRO A 72 -7.08 -15.03 -13.50
C PRO A 72 -7.36 -14.60 -14.95
N THR A 73 -8.57 -14.12 -15.26
CA THR A 73 -9.02 -13.78 -16.62
C THR A 73 -9.73 -12.43 -16.67
N TYR A 74 -9.85 -11.82 -17.86
CA TYR A 74 -10.64 -10.59 -18.01
C TYR A 74 -12.11 -10.79 -17.62
N ASP A 75 -12.71 -11.95 -17.91
CA ASP A 75 -14.06 -12.28 -17.47
C ASP A 75 -14.25 -12.18 -15.95
N SER A 76 -13.23 -12.57 -15.17
CA SER A 76 -13.29 -12.47 -13.70
C SER A 76 -13.28 -11.00 -13.23
N ILE A 77 -12.59 -10.12 -13.97
CA ILE A 77 -12.54 -8.68 -13.72
C ILE A 77 -13.88 -8.02 -14.05
N ILE A 78 -14.52 -8.46 -15.14
CA ILE A 78 -15.86 -8.00 -15.53
C ILE A 78 -16.90 -8.41 -14.50
N LYS A 79 -16.90 -9.69 -14.10
CA LYS A 79 -17.83 -10.21 -13.07
C LYS A 79 -17.68 -9.48 -11.74
N ALA A 80 -16.48 -9.01 -11.40
CA ALA A 80 -16.23 -8.22 -10.22
C ALA A 80 -16.61 -6.73 -10.36
N GLY A 81 -16.99 -6.27 -11.56
CA GLY A 81 -17.48 -4.91 -11.81
C GLY A 81 -16.40 -3.85 -12.03
N PHE A 82 -15.13 -4.25 -12.19
CA PHE A 82 -14.04 -3.29 -12.49
C PHE A 82 -14.03 -2.86 -13.97
N MET A 83 -14.49 -3.73 -14.87
CA MET A 83 -14.47 -3.54 -16.32
C MET A 83 -15.82 -3.93 -16.92
N LEU A 84 -16.22 -3.29 -18.03
CA LEU A 84 -17.37 -3.68 -18.84
C LEU A 84 -16.93 -4.48 -20.08
N GLU A 85 -17.84 -5.24 -20.69
CA GLU A 85 -17.55 -6.08 -21.86
C GLU A 85 -17.01 -5.27 -23.05
N ASN A 86 -17.63 -4.11 -23.35
CA ASN A 86 -17.19 -3.22 -24.41
C ASN A 86 -15.79 -2.62 -24.15
N GLU A 87 -15.39 -2.48 -22.88
CA GLU A 87 -14.07 -1.99 -22.51
C GLU A 87 -13.01 -3.07 -22.66
N GLN A 88 -13.36 -4.33 -22.37
CA GLN A 88 -12.49 -5.47 -22.67
C GLN A 88 -12.21 -5.56 -24.16
N GLU A 89 -13.24 -5.49 -25.01
CA GLU A 89 -13.07 -5.53 -26.46
C GLU A 89 -12.12 -4.43 -26.96
N LEU A 90 -12.26 -3.22 -26.41
CA LEU A 90 -11.36 -2.11 -26.75
C LEU A 90 -9.93 -2.37 -26.27
N LEU A 91 -9.75 -2.91 -25.05
CA LEU A 91 -8.43 -3.25 -24.51
C LEU A 91 -7.74 -4.35 -25.32
N GLU A 92 -8.50 -5.35 -25.75
CA GLU A 92 -8.01 -6.46 -26.58
C GLU A 92 -7.71 -6.05 -28.01
N SER A 93 -8.46 -5.08 -28.57
CA SER A 93 -8.22 -4.55 -29.92
C SER A 93 -6.82 -3.94 -30.09
N ILE A 94 -6.21 -3.46 -29.00
CA ILE A 94 -4.86 -2.88 -29.02
C ILE A 94 -3.84 -4.00 -29.23
N GLN A 95 -3.27 -4.06 -30.44
CA GLN A 95 -2.24 -5.03 -30.81
C GLN A 95 -0.86 -4.58 -30.28
N LEU A 96 -0.56 -4.94 -29.04
CA LEU A 96 0.73 -4.74 -28.39
C LEU A 96 1.10 -5.97 -27.57
N ASP A 97 2.36 -6.38 -27.65
CA ASP A 97 2.93 -7.50 -26.88
C ASP A 97 3.30 -7.10 -25.44
N TYR A 98 3.19 -5.82 -25.10
CA TYR A 98 3.49 -5.28 -23.77
C TYR A 98 2.23 -5.08 -22.93
N ASP A 99 2.42 -4.98 -21.61
CA ASP A 99 1.32 -4.80 -20.67
C ASP A 99 0.48 -3.55 -20.95
N LYS A 100 -0.84 -3.70 -20.84
CA LYS A 100 -1.83 -2.71 -21.24
C LYS A 100 -2.44 -1.94 -20.04
N TYR A 101 -1.81 -2.01 -18.87
CA TYR A 101 -2.30 -1.33 -17.66
C TYR A 101 -2.37 0.20 -17.79
N TRP A 102 -1.65 0.79 -18.76
CA TRP A 102 -1.69 2.21 -19.06
C TRP A 102 -2.96 2.65 -19.79
N VAL A 103 -3.69 1.72 -20.41
CA VAL A 103 -4.84 2.01 -21.27
C VAL A 103 -6.00 2.65 -20.50
N PRO A 104 -6.43 2.12 -19.32
CA PRO A 104 -7.47 2.77 -18.53
C PRO A 104 -7.07 4.20 -18.09
N ILE A 105 -5.80 4.42 -17.73
CA ILE A 105 -5.31 5.77 -17.39
C ILE A 105 -5.45 6.71 -18.59
N ASN A 106 -5.11 6.25 -19.79
CA ASN A 106 -5.27 7.03 -21.01
C ASN A 106 -6.76 7.34 -21.32
N TRP A 107 -7.67 6.39 -21.05
CA TRP A 107 -9.10 6.65 -21.15
C TRP A 107 -9.57 7.73 -20.16
N VAL A 108 -9.04 7.77 -18.94
CA VAL A 108 -9.35 8.85 -17.98
C VAL A 108 -8.93 10.21 -18.53
N TYR A 109 -7.74 10.34 -19.11
CA TYR A 109 -7.32 11.59 -19.75
C TYR A 109 -8.27 12.00 -20.89
N ALA A 110 -8.68 11.06 -21.75
CA ALA A 110 -9.65 11.33 -22.79
C ALA A 110 -11.00 11.82 -22.24
N LEU A 111 -11.46 11.25 -21.11
CA LEU A 111 -12.67 11.68 -20.42
C LEU A 111 -12.54 13.08 -19.83
N ILE A 112 -11.40 13.45 -19.25
CA ILE A 112 -11.15 14.81 -18.73
C ILE A 112 -11.31 15.85 -19.83
N PHE A 113 -10.64 15.64 -20.97
CA PHE A 113 -10.68 16.62 -22.05
C PHE A 113 -12.05 16.68 -22.73
N ARG A 114 -12.78 15.57 -22.79
CA ARG A 114 -14.17 15.55 -23.24
C ARG A 114 -15.07 16.33 -22.29
N ALA A 115 -15.00 16.04 -20.99
CA ALA A 115 -15.74 16.75 -19.94
C ALA A 115 -15.45 18.25 -19.92
N ARG A 116 -14.21 18.64 -20.21
CA ARG A 116 -13.82 20.05 -20.33
C ARG A 116 -14.46 20.72 -21.55
N LYS A 117 -14.47 20.03 -22.70
CA LYS A 117 -15.13 20.51 -23.92
C LYS A 117 -16.65 20.64 -23.74
N ASP A 118 -17.24 19.71 -23.01
CA ASP A 118 -18.68 19.67 -22.75
C ASP A 118 -19.11 20.60 -21.59
N GLY A 119 -18.16 21.36 -21.02
CA GLY A 119 -18.42 22.37 -19.98
C GLY A 119 -18.67 21.80 -18.58
N LYS A 120 -18.54 20.48 -18.38
CA LYS A 120 -18.64 19.82 -17.06
C LYS A 120 -17.47 20.17 -16.15
N ILE A 121 -16.30 20.47 -16.73
CA ILE A 121 -15.15 21.04 -16.03
C ILE A 121 -15.07 22.53 -16.39
N VAL A 122 -15.13 23.40 -15.37
CA VAL A 122 -15.31 24.85 -15.54
C VAL A 122 -14.12 25.52 -16.23
N ASN A 123 -12.89 25.21 -15.80
CA ASN A 123 -11.69 25.87 -16.31
C ASN A 123 -10.55 24.88 -16.60
N ASP A 124 -9.57 25.34 -17.36
CA ASP A 124 -8.41 24.53 -17.74
C ASP A 124 -7.53 24.21 -16.52
N ALA A 125 -7.50 25.11 -15.51
CA ALA A 125 -6.75 24.90 -14.29
C ALA A 125 -7.24 23.66 -13.52
N PHE A 126 -8.56 23.43 -13.44
CA PHE A 126 -9.17 22.26 -12.83
C PHE A 126 -8.82 21.00 -13.62
N SER A 127 -8.85 21.07 -14.95
CA SER A 127 -8.42 19.96 -15.80
C SER A 127 -6.96 19.59 -15.52
N CYS A 128 -6.06 20.58 -15.40
CA CYS A 128 -4.66 20.36 -15.04
C CYS A 128 -4.52 19.73 -13.65
N LYS A 129 -5.30 20.18 -12.65
CA LYS A 129 -5.26 19.61 -11.30
C LYS A 129 -5.69 18.15 -11.25
N ILE A 130 -6.76 17.79 -11.95
CA ILE A 130 -7.16 16.37 -12.08
C ILE A 130 -6.05 15.56 -12.77
N CYS A 131 -5.46 16.11 -13.84
CA CYS A 131 -4.36 15.48 -14.55
C CYS A 131 -3.13 15.24 -13.67
N ASP A 132 -2.79 16.18 -12.79
CA ASP A 132 -1.67 16.08 -11.86
C ASP A 132 -1.88 14.97 -10.82
N GLU A 133 -3.08 14.88 -10.23
CA GLU A 133 -3.42 13.83 -9.26
C GLU A 133 -3.41 12.43 -9.90
N ILE A 134 -3.93 12.30 -11.12
CA ILE A 134 -3.88 11.03 -11.87
C ILE A 134 -2.45 10.65 -12.22
N LYS A 135 -1.63 11.64 -12.61
CA LYS A 135 -0.21 11.42 -12.89
C LYS A 135 0.52 10.93 -11.65
N ASN A 136 0.22 11.52 -10.48
CA ASN A 136 0.78 11.08 -9.20
C ASN A 136 0.37 9.65 -8.86
N PHE A 137 -0.92 9.32 -8.97
CA PHE A 137 -1.42 7.97 -8.79
C PHE A 137 -0.74 6.95 -9.72
N ARG A 138 -0.65 7.26 -11.02
CA ARG A 138 0.07 6.44 -12.01
C ARG A 138 1.55 6.29 -11.64
N HIS A 139 2.20 7.35 -11.17
CA HIS A 139 3.60 7.31 -10.78
C HIS A 139 3.82 6.32 -9.63
N ASN A 140 2.97 6.35 -8.61
CA ASN A 140 3.04 5.42 -7.48
C ASN A 140 2.91 3.97 -7.97
N LEU A 141 1.92 3.68 -8.82
CA LEU A 141 1.77 2.34 -9.38
C LEU A 141 2.95 1.91 -10.27
N GLN A 142 3.54 2.84 -11.04
CA GLN A 142 4.74 2.56 -11.83
C GLN A 142 5.95 2.23 -10.95
N MET A 143 6.06 2.83 -9.76
CA MET A 143 7.11 2.49 -8.81
C MET A 143 7.02 1.02 -8.38
N LEU A 144 5.80 0.48 -8.21
CA LEU A 144 5.60 -0.94 -7.91
C LEU A 144 6.10 -1.82 -9.07
N CYS A 145 5.70 -1.52 -10.31
CA CYS A 145 6.17 -2.22 -11.50
C CYS A 145 7.70 -2.22 -11.63
N ASN A 146 8.34 -1.08 -11.35
CA ASN A 146 9.80 -0.97 -11.44
C ASN A 146 10.52 -1.84 -10.40
N TYR A 147 9.97 -1.96 -9.20
CA TYR A 147 10.55 -2.77 -8.12
C TYR A 147 10.32 -4.26 -8.31
N ASP A 148 9.23 -4.65 -8.95
CA ASP A 148 8.97 -6.01 -9.40
C ASP A 148 9.89 -6.39 -10.58
N TRP A 149 9.99 -5.53 -11.59
CA TRP A 149 10.85 -5.75 -12.76
C TRP A 149 12.33 -5.87 -12.39
N VAL A 150 12.80 -5.06 -11.44
CA VAL A 150 14.20 -5.05 -11.00
C VAL A 150 14.29 -5.40 -9.51
N PRO A 151 14.32 -6.70 -9.16
CA PRO A 151 14.52 -7.16 -7.79
C PRO A 151 15.98 -6.96 -7.34
N ILE A 152 16.26 -7.21 -6.06
CA ILE A 152 17.64 -7.23 -5.54
C ILE A 152 18.42 -8.30 -6.32
N PRO A 153 19.66 -8.02 -6.79
CA PRO A 153 20.46 -9.00 -7.52
C PRO A 153 20.58 -10.31 -6.75
N LEU A 154 20.20 -11.41 -7.38
CA LEU A 154 20.07 -12.73 -6.74
C LEU A 154 21.33 -13.17 -5.98
N ALA A 155 22.52 -12.81 -6.49
CA ALA A 155 23.79 -13.11 -5.85
C ALA A 155 23.92 -12.50 -4.45
N TYR A 156 23.25 -11.38 -4.15
CA TYR A 156 23.39 -10.69 -2.87
C TYR A 156 22.65 -11.42 -1.72
N PRO A 157 21.34 -11.75 -1.82
CA PRO A 157 20.69 -12.64 -0.84
C PRO A 157 21.42 -13.98 -0.69
N GLN A 158 21.83 -14.60 -1.81
CA GLN A 158 22.55 -15.88 -1.80
C GLN A 158 23.85 -15.82 -0.98
N LEU A 159 24.66 -14.79 -1.18
CA LEU A 159 25.90 -14.59 -0.45
C LEU A 159 25.65 -14.41 1.05
N VAL A 160 24.63 -13.62 1.42
CA VAL A 160 24.30 -13.35 2.83
C VAL A 160 23.78 -14.61 3.52
N PHE A 161 22.86 -15.34 2.89
CA PHE A 161 22.30 -16.58 3.43
C PHE A 161 23.38 -17.66 3.57
N LEU A 162 24.22 -17.83 2.55
CA LEU A 162 25.35 -18.76 2.61
C LEU A 162 26.30 -18.41 3.75
N ALA A 163 26.64 -17.13 3.95
CA ALA A 163 27.52 -16.71 5.02
C ALA A 163 26.96 -17.04 6.41
N VAL A 164 25.66 -16.82 6.64
CA VAL A 164 24.98 -17.19 7.90
C VAL A 164 24.97 -18.71 8.10
N TYR A 165 24.66 -19.48 7.06
CA TYR A 165 24.64 -20.95 7.14
C TYR A 165 26.03 -21.55 7.38
N VAL A 166 27.06 -21.07 6.68
CA VAL A 166 28.43 -21.54 6.88
C VAL A 166 28.93 -21.20 8.29
N TYR A 167 28.60 -20.00 8.79
CA TYR A 167 28.93 -19.60 10.16
C TYR A 167 28.36 -20.59 11.19
N PHE A 168 27.07 -20.94 11.06
CA PHE A 168 26.43 -21.88 11.99
C PHE A 168 26.86 -23.33 11.77
N ALA A 169 27.20 -23.74 10.53
CA ALA A 169 27.79 -25.05 10.26
C ALA A 169 29.14 -25.22 10.98
N ILE A 170 29.98 -24.18 10.99
CA ILE A 170 31.23 -24.18 11.76
C ILE A 170 30.95 -24.18 13.26
N CYS A 171 29.98 -23.38 13.74
CA CYS A 171 29.62 -23.35 15.16
C CYS A 171 29.13 -24.71 15.68
N LEU A 172 28.39 -25.46 14.86
CA LEU A 172 27.91 -26.81 15.21
C LEU A 172 29.05 -27.78 15.52
N ILE A 173 30.22 -27.63 14.90
CA ILE A 173 31.39 -28.48 15.14
C ILE A 173 32.30 -27.88 16.21
N SER A 174 32.60 -26.59 16.09
CA SER A 174 33.61 -25.89 16.91
C SER A 174 33.16 -25.59 18.34
N ARG A 175 31.86 -25.46 18.59
CA ARG A 175 31.31 -25.12 19.92
C ARG A 175 30.73 -26.33 20.66
N GLN A 176 31.13 -27.54 20.29
CA GLN A 176 30.81 -28.75 21.05
C GLN A 176 31.62 -28.79 22.35
N PHE A 177 30.99 -29.13 23.46
CA PHE A 177 31.67 -29.34 24.74
C PHE A 177 32.38 -30.69 24.72
N ILE A 178 33.70 -30.68 24.51
CA ILE A 178 34.50 -31.91 24.48
C ILE A 178 34.97 -32.24 25.90
N ILE A 179 34.41 -33.31 26.46
CA ILE A 179 34.87 -33.90 27.71
C ILE A 179 35.90 -34.98 27.37
N THR A 180 37.14 -34.80 27.79
CA THR A 180 38.18 -35.81 27.62
C THR A 180 39.09 -35.83 28.85
N GLU A 181 39.41 -37.01 29.35
CA GLU A 181 40.32 -37.19 30.50
C GLU A 181 41.78 -36.88 30.16
N ARG A 182 42.14 -36.95 28.87
CA ARG A 182 43.44 -36.55 28.32
C ARG A 182 43.59 -35.02 28.33
N ASP A 183 44.81 -34.53 28.56
CA ASP A 183 45.17 -33.10 28.44
C ASP A 183 45.08 -32.65 26.97
N ALA A 184 43.86 -32.34 26.54
CA ALA A 184 43.59 -31.70 25.27
C ALA A 184 43.46 -30.19 25.48
N PRO A 185 44.07 -29.34 24.62
CA PRO A 185 44.04 -27.89 24.78
C PRO A 185 42.63 -27.27 24.69
N ASN A 186 41.66 -27.96 24.08
CA ASN A 186 40.26 -27.53 23.96
C ASN A 186 39.32 -28.24 24.96
N LYS A 187 39.86 -28.73 26.09
CA LYS A 187 39.07 -29.39 27.13
C LYS A 187 38.14 -28.38 27.79
N SER A 188 36.85 -28.70 27.82
CA SER A 188 35.85 -27.88 28.52
C SER A 188 35.85 -28.23 30.01
N ASN A 189 36.04 -27.24 30.88
CA ASN A 189 35.99 -27.42 32.34
C ASN A 189 34.56 -27.54 32.89
N ILE A 190 33.58 -27.14 32.10
CA ILE A 190 32.15 -27.15 32.43
C ILE A 190 31.43 -27.86 31.28
N ASP A 191 30.70 -28.93 31.60
CA ASP A 191 29.84 -29.63 30.66
C ASP A 191 28.43 -29.05 30.72
N LEU A 192 28.11 -28.15 29.80
CA LEU A 192 26.75 -27.71 29.56
C LEU A 192 26.16 -28.62 28.48
N VAL A 193 25.28 -29.54 28.88
CA VAL A 193 24.51 -30.41 27.97
C VAL A 193 23.85 -29.61 26.83
N LEU A 194 23.52 -28.34 27.09
CA LEU A 194 22.90 -27.43 26.13
C LEU A 194 23.76 -26.16 25.91
N PRO A 195 24.16 -25.82 24.67
CA PRO A 195 24.93 -24.61 24.37
C PRO A 195 24.02 -23.37 24.31
N CYS A 196 23.51 -22.90 25.46
CA CYS A 196 22.52 -21.82 25.55
C CYS A 196 22.94 -20.52 24.83
N VAL A 197 24.22 -20.12 24.92
CA VAL A 197 24.72 -18.89 24.27
C VAL A 197 24.68 -19.02 22.75
N THR A 198 25.09 -20.18 22.20
CA THR A 198 25.05 -20.44 20.76
C THR A 198 23.62 -20.54 20.24
N MET A 199 22.68 -21.07 21.03
CA MET A 199 21.25 -21.05 20.69
C MET A 199 20.69 -19.63 20.63
N MET A 200 21.06 -18.77 21.59
CA MET A 200 20.65 -17.37 21.57
C MET A 200 21.22 -16.64 20.34
N GLU A 201 22.50 -16.83 20.02
CA GLU A 201 23.09 -16.29 18.79
C GLU A 201 22.37 -16.81 17.54
N PHE A 202 22.03 -18.10 17.50
CA PHE A 202 21.27 -18.68 16.38
C PHE A 202 19.92 -17.98 16.18
N ILE A 203 19.14 -17.83 17.25
CA ILE A 203 17.84 -17.15 17.19
C ILE A 203 17.99 -15.72 16.68
N ILE A 204 18.99 -14.98 17.15
CA ILE A 204 19.21 -13.59 16.74
C ILE A 204 19.62 -13.50 15.27
N PHE A 205 20.65 -14.24 14.84
CA PHE A 205 21.16 -14.10 13.47
C PHE A 205 20.24 -14.74 12.43
N VAL A 206 19.71 -15.93 12.69
CA VAL A 206 18.76 -16.60 11.78
C VAL A 206 17.41 -15.89 11.80
N GLY A 207 16.94 -15.45 12.96
CA GLY A 207 15.74 -14.61 13.05
C GLY A 207 15.88 -13.31 12.26
N TRP A 208 17.01 -12.61 12.40
CA TRP A 208 17.24 -11.38 11.64
C TRP A 208 17.38 -11.61 10.13
N MET A 209 17.97 -12.73 9.72
CA MET A 209 17.97 -13.18 8.32
C MET A 209 16.57 -13.50 7.81
N LYS A 210 15.74 -14.17 8.63
CA LYS A 210 14.35 -14.50 8.28
C LYS A 210 13.46 -13.27 8.13
N VAL A 211 13.68 -12.23 8.93
CA VAL A 211 13.02 -10.93 8.72
C VAL A 211 13.31 -10.38 7.33
N ALA A 212 14.56 -10.42 6.86
CA ALA A 212 14.88 -9.97 5.51
C ALA A 212 14.38 -10.91 4.41
N GLU A 213 14.22 -12.20 4.70
CA GLU A 213 13.66 -13.18 3.76
C GLU A 213 12.17 -12.94 3.54
N GLY A 214 11.38 -12.78 4.62
CA GLY A 214 9.94 -12.51 4.52
C GLY A 214 9.64 -11.16 3.85
N LEU A 215 10.44 -10.13 4.12
CA LEU A 215 10.24 -8.81 3.52
C LEU A 215 10.79 -8.69 2.08
N LEU A 216 11.41 -9.74 1.54
CA LEU A 216 12.07 -9.67 0.23
C LEU A 216 11.06 -9.53 -0.92
N ASN A 217 9.90 -10.17 -0.79
CA ASN A 217 8.81 -10.11 -1.76
C ASN A 217 7.46 -9.89 -1.05
N PRO A 218 7.07 -8.63 -0.78
CA PRO A 218 5.86 -8.32 -0.02
C PRO A 218 4.54 -8.53 -0.81
N PHE A 219 4.59 -9.05 -2.03
CA PHE A 219 3.42 -9.34 -2.86
C PHE A 219 3.15 -10.85 -2.99
N GLY A 220 3.76 -11.65 -2.11
CA GLY A 220 3.60 -13.10 -2.02
C GLY A 220 2.29 -13.50 -1.32
N GLU A 221 2.38 -14.59 -0.56
CA GLU A 221 1.25 -15.18 0.18
C GLU A 221 1.60 -15.43 1.65
N ASP A 222 2.69 -14.82 2.15
CA ASP A 222 3.08 -14.92 3.55
C ASP A 222 2.15 -14.06 4.42
N ASP A 223 2.03 -14.41 5.71
CA ASP A 223 1.09 -13.76 6.65
C ASP A 223 1.36 -12.24 6.82
N ASP A 224 2.60 -11.79 6.59
CA ASP A 224 3.04 -10.39 6.73
C ASP A 224 3.11 -9.65 5.37
N ASP A 225 2.70 -10.29 4.27
CA ASP A 225 2.66 -9.66 2.95
C ASP A 225 1.54 -8.62 2.84
N PHE A 226 1.61 -7.78 1.80
CA PHE A 226 0.61 -6.75 1.60
C PHE A 226 -0.75 -7.35 1.19
N GLU A 227 -1.79 -6.90 1.90
CA GLU A 227 -3.19 -7.21 1.64
C GLU A 227 -3.74 -6.47 0.40
N CYS A 228 -3.22 -6.81 -0.78
CA CYS A 228 -3.57 -6.17 -2.06
C CYS A 228 -5.05 -6.35 -2.41
N ASN A 229 -5.64 -7.51 -2.08
CA ASN A 229 -7.06 -7.78 -2.33
C ASN A 229 -7.96 -6.82 -1.54
N PHE A 230 -7.67 -6.65 -0.25
CA PHE A 230 -8.37 -5.70 0.60
C PHE A 230 -8.24 -4.27 0.05
N LEU A 231 -7.04 -3.86 -0.35
CA LEU A 231 -6.83 -2.52 -0.85
C LEU A 231 -7.60 -2.25 -2.16
N LEU A 232 -7.68 -3.23 -3.07
CA LEU A 232 -8.49 -3.10 -4.30
C LEU A 232 -9.97 -2.89 -3.98
N ASP A 233 -10.53 -3.69 -3.07
CA ASP A 233 -11.93 -3.58 -2.66
C ASP A 233 -12.20 -2.25 -1.95
N LYS A 234 -11.30 -1.86 -1.05
CA LYS A 234 -11.35 -0.57 -0.34
C LYS A 234 -11.34 0.59 -1.33
N ASN A 235 -10.40 0.60 -2.26
CA ASN A 235 -10.23 1.67 -3.22
C ASN A 235 -11.45 1.78 -4.15
N LEU A 236 -11.98 0.65 -4.64
CA LEU A 236 -13.19 0.67 -5.47
C LEU A 236 -14.39 1.24 -4.70
N ALA A 237 -14.65 0.75 -3.49
CA ALA A 237 -15.79 1.19 -2.68
C ALA A 237 -15.68 2.68 -2.30
N ILE A 238 -14.52 3.10 -1.78
CA ILE A 238 -14.29 4.49 -1.34
C ILE A 238 -14.31 5.45 -2.54
N SER A 239 -13.64 5.11 -3.64
CA SER A 239 -13.61 6.00 -4.82
C SER A 239 -15.00 6.23 -5.39
N LEU A 240 -15.83 5.18 -5.50
CA LEU A 240 -17.20 5.31 -5.99
C LEU A 240 -18.08 6.11 -5.03
N CYS A 241 -17.93 5.94 -3.72
CA CYS A 241 -18.65 6.74 -2.72
C CYS A 241 -18.27 8.23 -2.80
N ILE A 242 -16.97 8.53 -2.87
CA ILE A 242 -16.46 9.91 -2.94
C ILE A 242 -16.99 10.66 -4.17
N VAL A 243 -16.97 10.01 -5.35
CA VAL A 243 -17.33 10.67 -6.61
C VAL A 243 -18.82 10.66 -6.92
N ASP A 244 -19.62 9.96 -6.11
CA ASP A 244 -21.06 9.80 -6.29
C ASP A 244 -21.83 10.25 -5.05
N ASP A 245 -21.96 9.37 -4.04
CA ASP A 245 -22.82 9.59 -2.88
C ASP A 245 -22.40 10.81 -2.05
N ALA A 246 -21.08 11.02 -1.89
CA ALA A 246 -20.52 12.15 -1.15
C ALA A 246 -20.16 13.35 -2.06
N SER A 247 -20.55 13.31 -3.35
CA SER A 247 -20.26 14.39 -4.29
C SER A 247 -21.13 15.59 -3.98
N ASN A 248 -20.50 16.72 -3.61
CA ASN A 248 -21.19 17.96 -3.25
C ASN A 248 -22.20 17.81 -2.08
N ASP A 249 -22.05 16.77 -1.25
CA ASP A 249 -22.91 16.47 -0.11
C ASP A 249 -22.32 17.06 1.18
N ALA A 250 -22.12 18.38 1.20
CA ALA A 250 -21.67 19.08 2.39
C ALA A 250 -22.87 19.33 3.33
N PRO A 251 -22.72 19.11 4.66
CA PRO A 251 -23.76 19.48 5.62
C PRO A 251 -24.11 20.96 5.55
N GLU A 252 -25.32 21.31 6.01
CA GLU A 252 -25.75 22.71 6.10
C GLU A 252 -24.78 23.53 6.98
N LEU A 253 -24.56 24.79 6.56
CA LEU A 253 -23.65 25.68 7.25
C LEU A 253 -24.29 26.21 8.53
N GLU A 254 -23.79 25.74 9.67
CA GLU A 254 -24.19 26.21 10.99
C GLU A 254 -23.05 26.99 11.67
N LYS A 255 -23.43 27.90 12.56
CA LYS A 255 -22.47 28.60 13.41
C LYS A 255 -21.90 27.61 14.41
N ASP A 256 -20.59 27.47 14.41
CA ASP A 256 -19.90 26.65 15.40
C ASP A 256 -20.03 27.26 16.81
N HIS A 257 -19.69 26.45 17.82
CA HIS A 257 -19.78 26.82 19.23
C HIS A 257 -18.93 28.06 19.61
N PHE A 258 -17.89 28.37 18.83
CA PHE A 258 -16.98 29.47 19.07
C PHE A 258 -17.36 30.74 18.31
N TRP A 259 -18.35 30.69 17.42
CA TRP A 259 -18.82 31.84 16.65
C TRP A 259 -19.11 33.12 17.49
N PRO A 260 -19.69 33.04 18.71
CA PRO A 260 -19.94 34.24 19.51
C PRO A 260 -18.77 34.64 20.44
N SER A 261 -17.68 33.86 20.54
CA SER A 261 -16.58 34.11 21.47
C SER A 261 -15.28 34.48 20.75
N ASP A 262 -14.67 35.60 21.13
CA ASP A 262 -13.33 36.00 20.65
C ASP A 262 -12.19 35.12 21.21
N LYS A 263 -12.51 34.18 22.11
CA LYS A 263 -11.56 33.26 22.74
C LYS A 263 -12.03 31.81 22.60
N VAL A 264 -11.21 30.99 21.96
CA VAL A 264 -11.35 29.54 21.92
C VAL A 264 -10.63 28.98 23.14
N ASP A 265 -11.38 28.70 24.22
CA ASP A 265 -10.80 28.06 25.40
C ASP A 265 -10.41 26.60 25.10
N LYS A 266 -9.33 26.14 25.74
CA LYS A 266 -8.87 24.74 25.59
C LYS A 266 -9.91 23.80 26.19
N VAL A 267 -10.55 23.01 25.34
CA VAL A 267 -11.38 21.88 25.77
C VAL A 267 -10.46 20.81 26.36
N CYS A 268 -10.46 20.66 27.69
CA CYS A 268 -9.74 19.60 28.39
C CYS A 268 -10.76 18.71 29.11
N SER A 269 -10.75 17.41 28.83
CA SER A 269 -11.56 16.44 29.56
C SER A 269 -11.13 16.36 31.02
N GLU A 270 -12.08 16.21 31.94
CA GLU A 270 -11.85 16.19 33.40
C GLU A 270 -10.77 15.19 33.86
N GLY A 271 -10.50 14.13 33.09
CA GLY A 271 -9.41 13.17 33.35
C GLY A 271 -7.99 13.71 33.13
N THR A 272 -7.84 14.90 32.54
CA THR A 272 -6.54 15.48 32.16
C THR A 272 -6.12 16.61 33.12
N VAL A 273 -7.02 17.13 33.95
CA VAL A 273 -6.77 18.25 34.86
C VAL A 273 -7.09 17.82 36.30
N ASN A 274 -6.33 16.86 36.83
CA ASN A 274 -6.27 16.66 38.28
C ASN A 274 -5.57 17.87 38.91
N GLY A 275 -6.37 18.91 39.19
CA GLY A 275 -5.89 20.17 39.73
C GLY A 275 -6.93 21.27 39.87
N GLY A 276 -8.22 20.93 40.01
CA GLY A 276 -9.25 21.84 40.53
C GLY A 276 -9.91 22.75 39.51
N ILE A 277 -11.19 22.46 39.21
CA ILE A 277 -12.36 23.30 39.53
C ILE A 277 -13.59 22.49 39.07
N VAL A 278 -14.53 22.29 39.99
CA VAL A 278 -15.81 21.63 39.74
C VAL A 278 -16.69 22.58 38.93
N ILE A 279 -17.10 22.20 37.72
CA ILE A 279 -18.18 22.90 37.03
C ILE A 279 -19.48 22.16 37.32
N ASN A 280 -20.32 22.77 38.15
CA ASN A 280 -21.70 22.37 38.33
C ASN A 280 -22.46 22.61 37.02
N LEU A 281 -22.84 21.52 36.34
CA LEU A 281 -23.88 21.55 35.33
C LEU A 281 -25.22 21.67 36.05
N ASN A 282 -25.69 22.91 36.26
CA ASN A 282 -27.09 23.15 36.55
C ASN A 282 -27.60 24.42 35.85
N ASN A 283 -28.71 24.21 35.16
CA ASN A 283 -29.71 25.14 34.62
C ASN A 283 -29.31 25.99 33.41
N SER A 284 -30.02 25.79 32.29
CA SER A 284 -31.27 26.52 32.04
C SER A 284 -32.17 25.75 31.08
N SER A 285 -33.44 25.65 31.48
CA SER A 285 -34.64 25.50 30.67
C SER A 285 -34.71 26.46 29.48
#